data_AF-A0A5B8UNG8-F1
#
_entry.id   AF-A0A5B8UNG8-F1
#
_cell.length_a   1.000
_cell.length_b   1.000
_cell.length_c   1.000
_cell.angle_alpha   90.00
_cell.angle_beta   90.00
_cell.angle_gamma   90.00
#
_symmetry.space_group_name_H-M   'P 1'
#
loop_
_entity.id
_entity.type
_entity.pdbx_description
1 polymer ?
#
loop_
_entity_poly.entity_id
_entity_poly.type
_entity_poly.pdbx_seq_one_letter_code
_entity_poly.pdbx_strand_id
1 'polypeptide(L)' 'MDTIIVKPKNAEQAREVLQVLKQMKVKIEIYPDRTKDEILDSIQRGAKQAADFIKGKIQLRDAQEVLDEL' A
#
# COMPACT_ATOMS: atom_id res chain seq x y z
N MET A 1 1.31 -22.02 -3.65
CA MET A 1 0.84 -21.42 -2.38
C MET A 1 -0.42 -20.67 -2.73
N ASP A 2 -1.55 -21.03 -2.13
CA ASP A 2 -2.83 -20.41 -2.43
C ASP A 2 -3.04 -19.20 -1.51
N THR A 3 -3.34 -18.05 -2.11
CA THR A 3 -3.61 -16.80 -1.39
C THR A 3 -5.11 -16.53 -1.41
N ILE A 4 -5.70 -16.35 -0.23
CA ILE A 4 -7.13 -16.04 -0.08
C ILE A 4 -7.27 -14.55 0.24
N ILE A 5 -7.99 -13.81 -0.62
CA ILE A 5 -8.31 -12.39 -0.38
C ILE A 5 -9.68 -12.33 0.29
N VAL A 6 -9.74 -11.75 1.50
CA VAL A 6 -10.99 -11.58 2.25
C VAL A 6 -11.24 -10.09 2.46
N LYS A 7 -12.39 -9.59 1.98
CA LYS A 7 -12.83 -8.20 2.17
C LYS A 7 -14.07 -8.15 3.08
N PRO A 8 -13.89 -8.09 4.41
CA PRO A 8 -15.01 -8.02 5.35
C PRO A 8 -15.78 -6.70 5.17
N LYS A 9 -17.12 -6.77 5.27
CA LYS A 9 -18.00 -5.61 5.07
C LYS A 9 -18.12 -4.71 6.30
N ASN A 10 -17.86 -5.26 7.49
CA ASN A 10 -17.98 -4.55 8.77
C ASN A 10 -16.90 -5.02 9.75
N ALA A 11 -16.74 -4.27 10.85
CA ALA A 11 -15.72 -4.54 11.85
C ALA A 11 -15.94 -5.87 12.61
N GLU A 12 -17.19 -6.32 12.74
CA GLU A 12 -17.52 -7.59 13.43
C GLU A 12 -17.09 -8.79 12.58
N GLN A 13 -17.45 -8.80 11.29
CA GLN A 13 -17.06 -9.82 10.34
C GLN A 13 -15.53 -9.87 10.17
N ALA A 14 -14.85 -8.72 10.23
CA ALA A 14 -13.40 -8.69 10.22
C ALA A 14 -12.79 -9.43 11.42
N ARG A 15 -13.39 -9.30 12.61
CA ARG A 15 -12.92 -9.99 13.82
C ARG A 15 -13.14 -11.50 13.72
N GLU A 16 -14.30 -11.93 13.22
CA GLU A 16 -14.60 -13.36 13.00
C GLU A 16 -13.62 -13.99 12.01
N VAL A 17 -13.41 -13.35 10.86
CA VAL A 17 -12.44 -13.83 9.85
C VAL A 17 -11.04 -13.93 10.44
N LEU A 18 -10.59 -12.92 11.17
CA LEU A 18 -9.28 -12.94 11.83
C LEU A 18 -9.15 -14.07 12.86
N GLN A 19 -10.23 -14.40 13.58
CA GLN A 19 -10.23 -15.48 14.55
C GLN A 19 -10.09 -16.84 13.87
N VAL A 20 -10.81 -17.07 12.76
CA VAL A 20 -10.70 -18.30 11.96
C VAL A 20 -9.29 -18.43 11.36
N LEU A 21 -8.76 -17.36 10.77
CA LEU A 21 -7.42 -17.35 10.16
C LEU A 21 -6.31 -17.62 11.20
N LYS A 22 -6.47 -17.11 12.43
CA LYS A 22 -5.56 -17.40 13.55
C LYS A 22 -5.58 -18.88 13.94
N GLN A 23 -6.76 -19.50 14.01
CA GLN A 23 -6.89 -20.93 14.32
C GLN A 23 -6.24 -21.81 13.25
N MET A 24 -6.32 -21.40 11.99
CA MET A 24 -5.71 -22.09 10.85
C MET A 24 -4.20 -21.86 10.72
N LYS A 25 -3.57 -21.07 11.60
CA LYS A 25 -2.14 -20.70 11.57
C LYS A 25 -1.66 -20.19 10.20
N VAL A 26 -2.53 -19.48 9.48
CA VAL A 26 -2.20 -18.89 8.18
C VAL A 26 -1.41 -17.60 8.39
N LYS A 27 -0.47 -17.29 7.51
CA LYS A 27 0.19 -15.98 7.48
C LYS A 27 -0.84 -14.92 7.04
N ILE A 28 -1.12 -13.93 7.89
CA ILE A 28 -2.12 -12.90 7.65
C ILE A 28 -1.41 -11.60 7.27
N GLU A 29 -1.77 -11.02 6.13
CA GLU A 29 -1.36 -9.69 5.72
C GLU A 29 -2.59 -8.79 5.62
N ILE A 30 -2.61 -7.71 6.40
CA ILE A 30 -3.75 -6.80 6.47
C ILE A 30 -3.43 -5.57 5.62
N TYR A 31 -4.22 -5.37 4.57
CA TYR A 31 -4.13 -4.21 3.70
C TYR A 31 -5.24 -3.23 4.08
N PRO A 32 -4.92 -2.08 4.69
CA PRO A 32 -5.92 -1.07 4.94
C PRO A 32 -6.46 -0.54 3.60
N ASP A 33 -7.78 -0.42 3.48
CA ASP A 33 -8.40 0.30 2.36
C ASP A 33 -7.94 1.76 2.47
N ARG A 34 -7.17 2.22 1.47
CA ARG A 34 -6.76 3.63 1.40
C ARG A 34 -8.01 4.49 1.28
N THR A 35 -8.11 5.50 2.12
CA THR A 35 -9.21 6.47 2.04
C THR A 35 -9.10 7.28 0.74
N LYS A 36 -10.23 7.81 0.23
CA LYS A 36 -10.22 8.69 -0.95
C LYS A 36 -9.29 9.88 -0.75
N ASP A 37 -9.21 10.39 0.48
CA ASP A 37 -8.34 11.51 0.84
C ASP A 37 -6.86 11.14 0.75
N GLU A 38 -6.46 9.95 1.23
CA GLU A 38 -5.08 9.45 1.07
C GLU A 38 -4.72 9.20 -0.39
N ILE A 39 -5.67 8.74 -1.20
CA ILE A 39 -5.47 8.58 -2.64
C ILE A 39 -5.27 9.96 -3.28
N LEU A 40 -6.13 10.93 -2.97
CA LEU A 40 -6.03 12.28 -3.52
C LEU A 40 -4.72 12.96 -3.12
N ASP A 41 -4.32 12.82 -1.86
CA ASP A 41 -3.06 13.34 -1.32
C ASP A 41 -1.85 12.64 -1.97
N SER A 42 -1.93 11.33 -2.23
CA SER A 42 -0.88 10.62 -2.97
C SER A 42 -0.73 11.10 -4.42
N ILE A 43 -1.85 11.39 -5.10
CA ILE A 43 -1.85 11.94 -6.46
C ILE A 43 -1.28 13.36 -6.47
N GLN A 44 -1.68 14.21 -5.52
CA GLN A 44 -1.16 15.57 -5.40
C GLN A 44 0.35 15.58 -5.14
N ARG A 45 0.84 14.71 -4.25
CA ARG A 45 2.28 14.55 -4.01
C ARG A 45 3.01 14.09 -5.26
N GLY A 46 2.48 13.10 -5.98
CA GLY A 46 3.06 12.61 -7.24
C GLY A 46 3.10 13.71 -8.31
N ALA A 47 2.02 14.48 -8.47
CA ALA A 47 1.96 15.59 -9.41
C ALA A 47 2.97 16.70 -9.05
N LYS A 48 3.12 17.01 -7.76
CA LYS A 48 4.12 17.98 -7.28
C LYS A 48 5.54 17.51 -7.56
N GLN A 49 5.86 16.25 -7.28
CA GLN A 49 7.17 15.67 -7.58
C GLN A 49 7.48 15.67 -9.08
N ALA A 50 6.51 15.30 -9.92
CA ALA A 50 6.65 15.37 -11.37
C ALA A 50 6.88 16.81 -11.84
N ALA A 51 6.16 17.79 -11.29
CA ALA A 51 6.34 19.20 -11.61
C ALA A 51 7.71 19.73 -11.18
N ASP A 52 8.19 19.33 -10.00
CA ASP A 52 9.49 19.72 -9.48
C ASP A 52 10.65 19.05 -10.26
N PHE A 53 10.45 17.82 -10.76
CA PHE A 53 11.36 17.15 -11.70
C PHE A 53 11.43 17.89 -13.05
N ILE A 54 10.29 18.23 -13.65
CA ILE A 54 10.23 18.99 -14.91
C ILE A 54 10.91 20.36 -14.77
N LYS A 55 10.78 20.99 -13.59
CA LYS A 55 11.45 22.26 -13.26
C LYS A 55 12.94 22.12 -12.94
N GLY A 56 13.50 20.91 -13.00
CA GLY A 56 14.91 20.64 -12.70
C GLY A 56 15.30 20.84 -11.24
N LYS A 57 14.33 20.88 -10.32
CA LYS A 57 14.57 21.04 -8.87
C LYS A 57 14.90 19.71 -8.18
N ILE A 58 14.53 18.60 -8.78
CA ILE A 58 14.74 17.25 -8.26
C ILE A 58 15.28 16.40 -9.41
N GLN A 59 16.38 15.70 -9.20
CA GLN A 59 16.82 14.63 -10.10
C GLN A 59 16.20 13.32 -9.60
N LEU A 60 15.44 12.65 -10.46
CA LEU A 60 15.01 11.28 -10.17
C LEU A 60 16.26 10.41 -10.23
N ARG A 61 16.59 9.76 -9.11
CA ARG A 61 17.67 8.77 -9.07
C ARG A 61 17.29 7.61 -9.97
N ASP A 62 18.27 7.09 -10.71
CA ASP A 62 18.03 5.93 -11.56
C ASP A 62 17.62 4.73 -10.70
N ALA A 63 16.70 3.92 -11.22
CA ALA A 63 16.20 2.75 -10.50
C ALA A 63 17.33 1.76 -10.12
N GLN A 64 18.43 1.76 -10.88
CA GLN A 64 19.64 0.99 -10.57
C GLN A 64 20.35 1.52 -9.32
N GLU A 65 20.45 2.83 -9.16
CA GLU A 65 21.12 3.48 -8.03
C GLU A 65 20.40 3.22 -6.70
N VAL A 66 19.07 3.09 -6.76
CA VAL A 66 18.24 2.75 -5.59
C VAL A 66 18.35 1.27 -5.23
N LEU A 67 18.54 0.39 -6.22
CA LEU A 67 18.69 -1.05 -6.01
C LEU A 67 20.05 -1.41 -5.42
N ASP A 68 21.11 -0.65 -5.76
CA ASP A 68 22.46 -0.86 -5.21
C ASP A 68 22.58 -0.45 -3.73
N GLU A 69 21.64 0.32 -3.18
CA GLU A 69 21.61 0.76 -1.77
C GLU A 69 20.86 -0.21 -0.82
N LEU A 70 20.18 -1.24 -1.34
CA LEU A 70 19.39 -2.23 -0.58
C LEU A 70 20.16 -3.55 -0.36
#